data_AF-A0A915LVX1-F1
#
_entry.id   AF-A0A915LVX1-F1
#
_cell.length_a   1.000
_cell.length_b   1.000
_cell.length_c   1.000
_cell.angle_alpha   90.00
_cell.angle_beta   90.00
_cell.angle_gamma   90.00
#
_symmetry.space_group_name_H-M   'P 1'
#
loop_
_entity.id
_entity.type
_entity.pdbx_description
1 polymer ?
#
loop_
_entity_poly.entity_id
_entity_poly.type
_entity_poly.pdbx_seq_one_letter_code
_entity_poly.pdbx_strand_id
1 'polypeptide(L)'
;MTVETDLAKRVGELNLEKRVDGVTEKMDKKLSTDSMNGESLEKRVRQLRGPIVIGRAQHGIVKWFSVAKGYGFIRVDGSEKDCFVHASAILRTVNVPLALIENQQVEFDIIEGLKGPEAVCVSGPGGVRVGKTIGYMYK
;
A
#
# COMPACT_ATOMS: atom_id res chain seq x y z
N MET A 1 -24.00 14.24 77.04
CA MET A 1 -23.88 15.63 76.56
C MET A 1 -24.08 15.61 75.07
N THR A 2 -25.27 16.02 74.63
CA THR A 2 -25.63 16.20 73.23
C THR A 2 -25.19 17.61 72.84
N VAL A 3 -24.49 17.76 71.70
CA VAL A 3 -24.51 18.98 70.89
C VAL A 3 -24.25 18.56 69.45
N GLU A 4 -25.35 18.34 68.73
CA GLU A 4 -25.40 18.62 67.31
C GLU A 4 -25.31 20.15 67.15
N THR A 5 -24.55 20.64 66.17
CA THR A 5 -25.07 21.53 65.11
C THR A 5 -23.94 21.95 64.16
N ASP A 6 -24.22 21.73 62.89
CA ASP A 6 -24.02 22.67 61.79
C ASP A 6 -22.65 23.30 61.58
N LEU A 7 -21.91 22.74 60.61
CA LEU A 7 -21.29 23.59 59.59
C LEU A 7 -21.08 22.85 58.26
N ALA A 8 -22.17 22.31 57.71
CA ALA A 8 -22.22 22.01 56.29
C ALA A 8 -22.76 23.24 55.53
N LYS A 9 -21.99 23.66 54.50
CA LYS A 9 -22.32 24.58 53.39
C LYS A 9 -21.90 26.05 53.53
N ARG A 10 -21.26 26.51 52.43
CA ARG A 10 -20.90 27.88 52.02
C ARG A 10 -19.53 28.31 52.54
N VAL A 11 -18.49 28.49 51.71
CA VAL A 11 -18.46 29.15 50.39
C VAL A 11 -17.26 28.63 49.60
N GLY A 12 -17.46 28.48 48.29
CA GLY A 12 -16.41 28.79 47.31
C GLY A 12 -15.54 27.62 46.88
N GLU A 13 -15.99 26.97 45.81
CA GLU A 13 -15.09 26.35 44.82
C GLU A 13 -13.91 27.28 44.56
N LEU A 14 -12.70 26.84 44.88
CA LEU A 14 -11.48 27.43 44.35
C LEU A 14 -10.55 26.31 43.93
N ASN A 15 -10.56 26.09 42.61
CA ASN A 15 -9.48 25.49 41.85
C ASN A 15 -8.11 25.86 42.43
N LEU A 16 -7.35 24.86 42.84
CA LEU A 16 -5.89 24.96 42.80
C LEU A 16 -5.27 23.60 42.50
N GLU A 17 -5.59 23.15 41.29
CA GLU A 17 -4.82 22.27 40.45
C GLU A 17 -3.35 22.72 40.42
N LYS A 18 -2.50 22.11 41.27
CA LYS A 18 -1.05 22.22 41.17
C LYS A 18 -0.36 20.94 41.65
N ARG A 19 0.29 20.30 40.67
CA ARG A 19 1.58 19.58 40.75
C ARG A 19 1.53 18.11 41.13
N VAL A 20 1.32 17.25 40.13
CA VAL A 20 2.38 16.33 39.64
C VAL A 20 2.20 16.15 38.12
N ASP A 21 2.58 17.17 37.33
CA ASP A 21 2.81 17.01 35.89
C ASP A 21 4.23 16.50 35.69
N GLY A 22 4.41 15.36 35.02
CA GLY A 22 5.78 14.91 34.78
C GLY A 22 6.03 13.61 34.05
N VAL A 23 5.07 12.94 33.39
CA VAL A 23 5.40 11.70 32.64
C VAL A 23 4.76 11.55 31.25
N THR A 24 3.76 12.32 30.82
CA THR A 24 3.15 12.09 29.50
C THR A 24 3.12 13.34 28.61
N GLU A 25 4.27 13.95 28.34
CA GLU A 25 4.35 15.03 27.32
C GLU A 25 5.79 15.44 26.94
N LYS A 26 6.66 14.47 26.60
CA LYS A 26 7.98 14.78 26.02
C LYS A 26 8.37 13.84 24.89
N MET A 27 7.54 13.75 23.86
CA MET A 27 7.99 13.42 22.51
C MET A 27 7.29 14.25 21.42
N ASP A 28 6.71 15.40 21.79
CA ASP A 28 6.28 16.41 20.85
C ASP A 28 7.31 17.54 20.83
N LYS A 29 7.70 17.96 19.62
CA LYS A 29 8.69 19.03 19.32
C LYS A 29 10.16 18.63 19.36
N LYS A 30 10.56 17.77 18.43
CA LYS A 30 11.79 18.03 17.66
C LYS A 30 11.78 17.44 16.23
N LEU A 31 10.66 17.54 15.52
CA LEU A 31 10.70 17.62 14.06
C LEU A 31 10.36 19.06 13.68
N SER A 32 11.41 19.85 13.60
CA SER A 32 11.42 21.15 12.94
C SER A 32 10.81 21.00 11.55
N THR A 33 9.89 21.91 11.30
CA THR A 33 9.25 22.23 10.04
C THR A 33 10.28 22.41 8.93
N ASP A 34 10.40 21.42 8.06
CA ASP A 34 10.61 21.69 6.65
C ASP A 34 9.45 21.04 5.92
N SER A 35 8.70 21.90 5.24
CA SER A 35 7.48 21.61 4.48
C SER A 35 7.59 20.32 3.66
N MET A 36 7.04 19.23 4.18
CA MET A 36 6.86 17.98 3.44
C MET A 36 5.37 17.64 3.40
N ASN A 37 4.81 17.82 2.21
CA ASN A 37 3.53 17.30 1.75
C ASN A 37 3.07 16.01 2.47
N GLY A 38 1.81 15.99 2.91
CA GLY A 38 1.19 14.90 3.67
C GLY A 38 1.27 13.51 3.02
N GLU A 39 1.67 13.40 1.76
CA GLU A 39 2.02 12.13 1.09
C GLU A 39 3.23 11.41 1.73
N SER A 40 4.12 12.12 2.44
CA SER A 40 5.41 11.57 2.89
C SER A 40 5.31 10.65 4.12
N LEU A 41 4.36 10.91 5.04
CA LEU A 41 4.18 10.11 6.26
C LEU A 41 3.45 8.79 6.00
N GLU A 42 2.36 8.84 5.22
CA GLU A 42 1.61 7.65 4.81
C GLU A 42 2.50 6.66 4.04
N LYS A 43 3.35 7.19 3.15
CA LYS A 43 4.33 6.38 2.40
C LYS A 43 5.33 5.67 3.32
N ARG A 44 5.72 6.30 4.44
CA ARG A 44 6.63 5.70 5.44
C ARG A 44 5.95 4.66 6.32
N VAL A 45 4.71 4.89 6.74
CA VAL A 45 3.93 3.90 7.53
C VAL A 45 3.69 2.64 6.70
N ARG A 46 3.39 2.78 5.41
CA ARG A 46 3.23 1.67 4.46
C ARG A 46 4.53 0.94 4.13
N GLN A 47 5.70 1.57 4.31
CA GLN A 47 6.99 0.89 4.11
C GLN A 47 7.28 -0.11 5.23
N LEU A 48 6.74 0.11 6.44
CA LEU A 48 6.95 -0.74 7.62
C LEU A 48 5.99 -1.93 7.68
N ARG A 49 4.76 -1.75 7.21
CA ARG A 49 3.79 -2.83 7.01
C ARG A 49 4.00 -3.36 5.61
N GLY A 50 4.57 -4.56 5.44
CA GLY A 50 4.82 -5.14 4.11
C GLY A 50 3.59 -5.09 3.17
N PRO A 51 3.77 -5.36 1.86
CA PRO A 51 2.72 -5.19 0.87
C PRO A 51 1.45 -5.97 1.25
N ILE A 52 0.32 -5.27 1.28
CA ILE A 52 -0.98 -5.86 1.57
C ILE A 52 -1.40 -6.64 0.34
N VAL A 53 -1.40 -7.97 0.44
CA VAL A 53 -1.86 -8.86 -0.64
C VAL A 53 -3.38 -8.93 -0.59
N ILE A 54 -4.04 -8.52 -1.67
CA ILE A 54 -5.50 -8.49 -1.81
C ILE A 54 -6.05 -9.68 -2.60
N GLY A 55 -5.22 -10.35 -3.39
CA GLY A 55 -5.59 -11.59 -4.09
C GLY A 55 -4.34 -12.39 -4.47
N ARG A 56 -4.44 -13.73 -4.50
CA ARG A 56 -3.34 -14.62 -4.89
C ARG A 56 -3.74 -15.52 -6.04
N ALA A 57 -2.80 -15.85 -6.91
CA ALA A 57 -3.01 -16.73 -8.07
C ALA A 57 -4.25 -16.33 -8.91
N GLN A 58 -4.38 -15.02 -9.13
CA GLN A 58 -5.43 -14.45 -9.97
C GLN A 58 -5.08 -14.63 -11.44
N HIS A 59 -6.12 -14.82 -12.24
CA HIS A 59 -6.01 -14.98 -13.69
C HIS A 59 -6.49 -13.72 -14.39
N GLY A 60 -5.95 -13.46 -15.58
CA GLY A 60 -6.37 -12.33 -16.36
C GLY A 60 -5.75 -12.26 -17.75
N ILE A 61 -6.13 -11.22 -18.47
CA ILE A 61 -5.70 -10.96 -19.84
C ILE A 61 -4.98 -9.61 -19.89
N VAL A 62 -3.78 -9.59 -20.47
CA VAL A 62 -3.01 -8.36 -20.67
C VAL A 62 -3.78 -7.45 -21.60
N LYS A 63 -4.22 -6.30 -21.08
CA LYS A 63 -4.97 -5.29 -21.85
C LYS A 63 -4.04 -4.52 -22.76
N TRP A 64 -2.87 -4.14 -22.26
CA TRP A 64 -1.79 -3.55 -23.04
C TRP A 64 -0.53 -3.48 -22.18
N PHE A 65 0.64 -3.45 -22.83
CA PHE A 65 1.92 -3.26 -22.17
C PHE A 65 2.86 -2.45 -23.05
N SER A 66 3.46 -1.40 -22.49
CA SER A 66 4.46 -0.60 -23.19
C SER A 66 5.85 -1.02 -22.75
N VAL A 67 6.59 -1.70 -23.64
CA VAL A 67 7.99 -2.10 -23.39
C VAL A 67 8.88 -0.87 -23.17
N ALA A 68 8.67 0.20 -23.95
CA ALA A 68 9.43 1.43 -23.84
C ALA A 68 9.25 2.12 -22.48
N LYS A 69 8.04 2.08 -21.92
CA LYS A 69 7.75 2.69 -20.61
C LYS A 69 7.91 1.73 -19.44
N GLY A 70 7.93 0.42 -19.68
CA GLY A 70 8.06 -0.61 -18.65
C GLY A 70 6.81 -0.83 -17.80
N TYR A 71 5.62 -0.46 -18.27
CA TYR A 71 4.37 -0.69 -17.53
C TYR A 71 3.18 -0.95 -18.46
N GLY A 72 2.12 -1.49 -17.87
CA GLY A 72 0.89 -1.84 -18.56
C GLY A 72 -0.28 -2.09 -17.62
N PHE A 73 -1.35 -2.67 -18.17
CA PHE A 73 -2.53 -3.07 -17.41
C PHE A 73 -3.00 -4.47 -17.80
N ILE A 74 -3.52 -5.19 -16.82
CA ILE A 74 -4.11 -6.52 -16.95
C ILE A 74 -5.57 -6.42 -16.54
N ARG A 75 -6.46 -6.95 -17.37
CA ARG A 75 -7.85 -7.18 -17.00
C ARG A 75 -7.89 -8.45 -16.15
N VAL A 76 -8.34 -8.33 -14.90
CA VAL A 76 -8.46 -9.47 -13.99
C VAL A 76 -9.79 -10.17 -14.24
N ASP A 77 -9.78 -11.51 -14.29
CA ASP A 77 -10.99 -12.29 -14.46
C ASP A 77 -11.92 -12.11 -13.24
N GLY A 78 -13.20 -11.84 -13.49
CA GLY A 78 -14.20 -11.61 -12.43
C GLY A 78 -14.11 -10.25 -11.74
N SER A 79 -13.28 -9.32 -12.22
CA SER A 79 -13.19 -7.94 -11.71
C SER A 79 -13.44 -6.93 -12.84
N GLU A 80 -14.19 -5.88 -12.54
CA GLU A 80 -14.33 -4.73 -13.45
C GLU A 80 -13.12 -3.79 -13.42
N LYS A 81 -12.29 -3.88 -12.37
CA LYS A 81 -11.10 -3.05 -12.21
C LYS A 81 -9.90 -3.69 -12.92
N ASP A 82 -9.25 -2.90 -13.77
CA ASP A 82 -7.96 -3.24 -14.34
C ASP A 82 -6.87 -3.16 -13.26
N CYS A 83 -5.89 -4.06 -13.35
CA CYS A 83 -4.75 -4.12 -12.44
C CYS A 83 -3.50 -3.55 -13.11
N PHE A 84 -2.80 -2.67 -12.41
CA PHE A 84 -1.56 -2.07 -12.89
C PHE A 84 -0.42 -3.11 -12.85
N VAL A 85 0.42 -3.17 -13.87
CA VAL A 85 1.61 -4.04 -13.88
C VAL A 85 2.87 -3.26 -14.24
N HIS A 86 3.91 -3.45 -13.45
CA HIS A 86 5.25 -2.92 -13.72
C HIS A 86 6.20 -4.00 -14.24
N ALA A 87 7.17 -3.58 -15.04
CA ALA A 87 8.27 -4.37 -15.56
C ALA A 87 8.95 -5.29 -14.53
N SER A 88 9.14 -4.78 -13.31
CA SER A 88 9.81 -5.50 -12.22
C SER A 88 8.99 -6.64 -11.64
N ALA A 89 7.67 -6.61 -11.78
CA ALA A 89 6.76 -7.63 -11.28
C ALA A 89 6.72 -8.88 -12.15
N ILE A 90 7.26 -8.79 -13.38
CA ILE A 90 7.15 -9.83 -14.39
C ILE A 90 8.26 -10.87 -14.21
N LEU A 91 7.86 -12.12 -14.00
CA LEU A 91 8.72 -13.29 -13.90
C LEU A 91 9.17 -13.72 -15.31
N ARG A 92 10.36 -13.26 -15.68
CA ARG A 92 10.96 -13.55 -16.99
C ARG A 92 12.13 -14.51 -16.93
N THR A 93 12.45 -15.10 -18.07
CA THR A 93 13.73 -15.80 -18.28
C THR A 93 14.86 -14.79 -18.43
N VAL A 94 16.04 -15.14 -17.90
CA VAL A 94 17.25 -14.31 -18.01
C VAL A 94 17.60 -14.14 -19.50
N ASN A 95 18.07 -12.95 -19.89
CA ASN A 95 18.45 -12.61 -21.28
C ASN A 95 17.31 -12.53 -22.31
N VAL A 96 16.04 -12.62 -21.91
CA VAL A 96 14.89 -12.42 -22.81
C VAL A 96 14.34 -11.00 -22.63
N PRO A 97 14.03 -10.26 -23.72
CA PRO A 97 13.43 -8.94 -23.61
C PRO A 97 12.12 -9.01 -22.84
N LEU A 98 11.99 -8.08 -21.88
CA LEU A 98 10.81 -7.94 -21.04
C LEU A 98 9.62 -7.45 -21.89
N ALA A 99 8.66 -8.33 -22.15
CA ALA A 99 7.41 -7.96 -22.79
C ALA A 99 6.27 -8.89 -22.39
N LEU A 100 5.15 -8.30 -22.01
CA LEU A 100 3.84 -8.94 -22.08
C LEU A 100 3.24 -8.63 -23.45
N ILE A 101 2.56 -9.61 -24.04
CA ILE A 101 1.87 -9.44 -25.31
C ILE A 101 0.42 -9.05 -25.01
N GLU A 102 -0.15 -8.15 -25.80
CA GLU A 102 -1.58 -7.82 -25.70
C GLU A 102 -2.44 -9.08 -25.92
N ASN A 103 -3.53 -9.20 -25.17
CA ASN A 103 -4.41 -10.36 -25.13
C ASN A 103 -3.76 -11.67 -24.61
N GLN A 104 -2.55 -11.60 -24.06
CA GLN A 104 -1.91 -12.76 -23.43
C GLN A 104 -2.57 -13.10 -22.10
N GLN A 105 -2.84 -14.39 -21.86
CA GLN A 105 -3.26 -14.88 -20.55
C GLN A 105 -2.08 -14.89 -19.57
N VAL A 106 -2.34 -14.48 -18.33
CA VAL A 106 -1.35 -14.36 -17.27
C VAL A 106 -1.92 -14.77 -15.92
N GLU A 107 -1.03 -15.20 -15.03
CA GLU A 107 -1.30 -15.54 -13.64
C GLU A 107 -0.44 -14.65 -12.74
N PHE A 108 -1.04 -14.06 -11.70
CA PHE A 108 -0.39 -13.06 -10.85
C PHE A 108 -1.06 -12.93 -9.48
N ASP A 109 -0.32 -12.38 -8.53
CA ASP A 109 -0.88 -11.92 -7.26
C ASP A 109 -1.25 -10.45 -7.37
N ILE A 110 -2.25 -10.02 -6.61
CA ILE A 110 -2.68 -8.63 -6.55
C ILE A 110 -2.33 -8.09 -5.17
N ILE A 111 -1.61 -6.98 -5.14
CA ILE A 111 -1.34 -6.20 -3.94
C ILE A 111 -2.08 -4.87 -4.01
N GLU A 112 -2.34 -4.30 -2.84
CA GLU A 112 -2.67 -2.88 -2.77
C GLU A 112 -1.38 -2.10 -3.07
N GLY A 113 -1.36 -1.37 -4.18
CA GLY A 113 -0.29 -0.46 -4.60
C GLY A 113 -0.60 1.00 -4.27
N LEU A 114 0.35 1.90 -4.55
CA LEU A 114 0.18 3.35 -4.27
C LEU A 114 -0.95 3.99 -5.08
N LYS A 115 -1.20 3.46 -6.27
CA LYS A 115 -2.18 3.99 -7.24
C LYS A 115 -3.37 3.05 -7.43
N GLY A 116 -3.62 2.16 -6.47
CA GLY A 116 -4.64 1.12 -6.55
C GLY A 116 -4.04 -0.29 -6.75
N PRO A 117 -4.86 -1.26 -7.20
CA PRO A 117 -4.45 -2.65 -7.36
C PRO A 117 -3.25 -2.81 -8.30
N GLU A 118 -2.20 -3.45 -7.83
CA GLU A 118 -0.95 -3.70 -8.56
C GLU A 118 -0.67 -5.20 -8.62
N ALA A 119 -0.29 -5.68 -9.81
CA ALA A 119 0.04 -7.06 -10.08
C ALA A 119 1.51 -7.33 -9.73
N VAL A 120 1.75 -8.39 -8.98
CA VAL A 120 3.08 -8.89 -8.62
C VAL A 120 3.22 -10.36 -8.98
N CYS A 121 4.46 -10.84 -9.07
CA CYS A 121 4.77 -12.24 -9.43
C CYS A 121 4.11 -12.67 -10.75
N VAL A 122 4.07 -11.78 -11.75
CA VAL A 122 3.33 -12.01 -13.00
C VAL A 122 4.03 -13.08 -13.84
N SER A 123 3.29 -14.12 -14.21
CA SER A 123 3.75 -15.23 -15.04
C SER A 123 2.69 -15.59 -16.09
N GLY A 124 3.03 -16.48 -17.01
CA GLY A 124 2.05 -17.15 -17.87
C GLY A 124 1.27 -18.22 -17.10
N PRO A 125 0.20 -18.78 -17.69
CA PRO A 125 -0.64 -19.77 -17.03
C PRO A 125 0.20 -20.96 -16.54
N GLY A 126 -0.02 -21.39 -15.28
CA GLY A 126 0.74 -22.50 -14.69
C GLY A 126 2.18 -22.13 -14.33
N GLY A 127 2.46 -20.85 -14.09
CA GLY A 127 3.78 -20.37 -13.64
C GLY A 127 4.85 -20.30 -14.74
N VAL A 128 4.46 -20.41 -16.02
CA VAL A 128 5.40 -20.35 -17.14
C VAL A 128 6.05 -18.97 -17.19
N ARG A 129 7.38 -18.91 -17.18
CA ARG A 129 8.09 -17.63 -17.29
C ARG A 129 7.74 -16.95 -18.61
N VAL A 130 7.32 -15.69 -18.53
CA VAL A 130 6.98 -14.94 -19.74
C VAL A 130 8.25 -14.46 -20.44
N GLY A 131 8.22 -14.50 -21.77
CA GLY A 131 9.35 -14.16 -22.61
C GLY A 131 9.10 -14.63 -24.04
N LYS A 132 9.54 -13.85 -25.03
CA LYS A 132 9.38 -14.21 -26.44
C LYS A 132 10.07 -15.55 -26.75
N THR A 133 9.29 -16.62 -26.83
CA THR A 133 9.66 -17.85 -27.56
C THR A 133 8.85 -18.00 -28.86
N ILE A 134 7.85 -17.14 -29.09
CA ILE A 134 6.98 -17.20 -30.26
C ILE A 134 7.15 -15.94 -31.12
N GLY A 135 7.80 -16.12 -32.27
CA GLY A 135 7.54 -15.34 -33.48
C GLY A 135 8.13 -13.94 -33.55
N TYR A 136 9.46 -13.83 -33.58
CA TYR A 136 10.04 -13.01 -34.64
C TYR A 136 9.83 -13.79 -35.96
N MET A 137 8.62 -13.75 -36.51
CA MET A 137 8.40 -14.01 -37.93
C MET A 137 7.66 -12.80 -38.46
N TYR A 138 8.42 -12.02 -39.23
CA TYR A 138 8.00 -10.90 -40.04
C TYR A 138 6.68 -11.19 -40.78
N LYS A 139 5.77 -10.21 -40.74
CA LYS A 139 4.95 -9.86 -41.89
C LYS A 139 5.02 -8.35 -42.06
#